data_AF-A0A914Q980-F1
#
_entry.id   AF-A0A914Q980-F1
#
_cell.length_a   1.000
_cell.length_b   1.000
_cell.length_c   1.000
_cell.angle_alpha   90.00
_cell.angle_beta   90.00
_cell.angle_gamma   90.00
#
_symmetry.space_group_name_H-M   'P 1'
#
loop_
_entity.id
_entity.type
_entity.pdbx_description
1 polymer ?
#
loop_
_entity_poly.entity_id
_entity_poly.type
_entity_poly.pdbx_seq_one_letter_code
_entity_poly.pdbx_strand_id
1 'polypeptide(L)'
;MGTSGFFMSGVTDYPKFFFQYVFAATAATIVSGAVVERCEFACYLVYCTVISAVVYPIITHWGWHPNGWMAAGIAVGEGQTSYQDFAGSGMVHLCGGTISFFAAYMIGARIGRFPEKDAEETSPEIQGHSVPFAALGGFILMFGFLAFNGGSTADISSHDIGKTIALGKTFILSFKLPNYVI
;
A
#
# COMPACT_ATOMS: atom_id res chain seq x y z
N MET A 1 11.21 4.81 16.10
CA MET A 1 11.46 6.11 15.43
C MET A 1 12.97 6.24 15.24
N GLY A 2 13.47 5.95 14.03
CA GLY A 2 14.90 6.08 13.73
C GLY A 2 15.18 7.47 13.16
N THR A 3 16.09 8.22 13.78
CA THR A 3 16.60 9.50 13.25
C THR A 3 17.76 9.31 12.25
N SER A 4 18.27 8.08 12.14
CA SER A 4 19.27 7.67 11.16
C SER A 4 18.70 7.70 9.74
N GLY A 5 19.39 8.32 8.78
CA GLY A 5 18.93 8.39 7.39
C GLY A 5 17.99 9.54 7.06
N PHE A 6 17.69 10.43 8.02
CA PHE A 6 16.87 11.62 7.77
C PHE A 6 17.54 12.54 6.73
N PHE A 7 16.79 12.98 5.72
CA PHE A 7 17.33 13.67 4.53
C PHE A 7 18.50 12.94 3.86
N MET A 8 18.44 11.61 3.77
CA MET A 8 19.52 10.76 3.21
C MET A 8 20.84 10.81 3.98
N SER A 9 20.87 11.40 5.18
CA SER A 9 22.09 11.49 5.98
C SER A 9 22.55 10.11 6.44
N GLY A 10 23.68 9.65 5.90
CA GLY A 10 24.25 8.33 6.18
C GLY A 10 23.59 7.17 5.44
N VAL A 11 22.74 7.43 4.43
CA VAL A 11 22.18 6.38 3.58
C VAL A 11 23.20 5.96 2.53
N THR A 12 23.67 4.71 2.61
CA THR A 12 24.59 4.12 1.62
C THR A 12 23.88 3.24 0.60
N ASP A 13 22.63 2.85 0.86
CA ASP A 13 21.81 1.97 0.04
C ASP A 13 20.72 2.76 -0.70
N TYR A 14 21.16 3.52 -1.72
CA TYR A 14 20.27 4.30 -2.58
C TYR A 14 19.21 3.47 -3.32
N PRO A 15 19.53 2.26 -3.85
CA PRO A 15 18.52 1.42 -4.49
C PRO A 15 17.37 1.05 -3.55
N LYS A 16 17.67 0.65 -2.31
CA LYS A 16 16.64 0.32 -1.32
C LYS A 16 15.83 1.53 -0.89
N PHE A 17 16.47 2.68 -0.74
CA PHE A 17 15.77 3.93 -0.49
C PHE A 17 14.77 4.25 -1.61
N PHE A 18 15.22 4.21 -2.86
CA PHE A 18 14.37 4.51 -4.01
C PHE A 18 13.21 3.51 -4.13
N PHE A 19 13.48 2.22 -3.89
CA PHE A 19 12.46 1.18 -3.88
C PHE A 19 11.35 1.48 -2.85
N GLN A 20 11.73 1.81 -1.62
CA GLN A 20 10.77 2.18 -0.56
C GLN A 20 10.07 3.52 -0.81
N TYR A 21 10.75 4.47 -1.45
CA TYR A 21 10.15 5.74 -1.87
C TYR A 21 9.02 5.52 -2.88
N VAL A 22 9.21 4.64 -3.88
CA VAL A 22 8.16 4.33 -4.86
C VAL A 22 6.96 3.63 -4.21
N PHE A 23 7.18 2.81 -3.18
CA PHE A 23 6.09 2.22 -2.40
C PHE A 23 5.32 3.27 -1.60
N ALA A 24 6.02 4.21 -0.95
CA ALA A 24 5.39 5.35 -0.27
C ALA A 24 4.56 6.20 -1.25
N ALA A 25 5.11 6.48 -2.43
CA ALA A 25 4.42 7.21 -3.49
C ALA A 25 3.18 6.45 -3.98
N THR A 26 3.26 5.11 -4.10
CA THR A 26 2.11 4.25 -4.45
C THR A 26 1.00 4.35 -3.41
N ALA A 27 1.33 4.31 -2.11
CA ALA A 27 0.34 4.47 -1.04
C ALA A 27 -0.36 5.85 -1.12
N ALA A 28 0.39 6.92 -1.40
CA ALA A 28 -0.15 8.28 -1.52
C ALA A 28 -1.02 8.47 -2.78
N THR A 29 -0.67 7.85 -3.90
CA THR A 29 -1.43 8.00 -5.16
C THR A 29 -2.73 7.21 -5.17
N ILE A 30 -2.89 6.16 -4.35
CA ILE A 30 -4.19 5.48 -4.17
C ILE A 30 -5.27 6.46 -3.69
N VAL A 31 -4.90 7.41 -2.81
CA VAL A 31 -5.81 8.44 -2.30
C VAL A 31 -6.26 9.41 -3.39
N SER A 32 -5.37 9.72 -4.34
CA SER A 32 -5.66 10.64 -5.44
C SER A 32 -6.90 10.26 -6.24
N GLY A 33 -7.08 8.95 -6.52
CA GLY A 33 -8.21 8.45 -7.30
C GLY A 33 -9.55 8.54 -6.56
N ALA A 34 -9.54 8.46 -5.23
CA ALA A 34 -10.77 8.52 -4.42
C ALA A 34 -11.31 9.95 -4.26
N VAL A 35 -10.42 10.95 -4.32
CA VAL A 35 -10.73 12.37 -4.08
C VAL A 35 -10.70 13.22 -5.35
N VAL A 36 -10.48 12.58 -6.51
CA VAL A 36 -10.44 13.24 -7.82
C VAL A 36 -11.68 14.11 -8.07
N GLU A 37 -11.52 15.19 -8.82
CA GLU A 37 -12.56 16.17 -9.22
C GLU A 37 -13.04 17.15 -8.13
N ARG A 38 -12.75 16.90 -6.84
CA ARG A 38 -13.34 17.64 -5.71
C ARG A 38 -12.38 17.94 -4.55
N CYS A 39 -11.11 17.58 -4.70
CA CYS A 39 -10.06 17.93 -3.74
C CYS A 39 -9.29 19.15 -4.24
N GLU A 40 -9.07 20.13 -3.37
CA GLU A 40 -8.17 21.24 -3.69
C GLU A 40 -6.73 20.75 -3.79
N PHE A 41 -5.98 21.31 -4.76
CA PHE A 41 -4.60 20.90 -5.01
C PHE A 41 -3.66 21.17 -3.81
N ALA A 42 -3.91 22.23 -3.04
CA ALA A 42 -3.13 22.50 -1.83
C ALA A 42 -3.31 21.38 -0.78
N CYS A 43 -4.56 20.95 -0.54
CA CYS A 43 -4.89 19.83 0.33
C CYS A 43 -4.28 18.51 -0.19
N TYR A 44 -4.24 18.33 -1.52
CA TYR A 44 -3.58 17.21 -2.18
C TYR A 44 -2.09 17.10 -1.80
N LEU A 45 -1.36 18.21 -1.90
CA LEU A 45 0.07 18.24 -1.54
C LEU A 45 0.30 17.96 -0.06
N VAL A 46 -0.49 18.58 0.82
CA VAL A 46 -0.38 18.40 2.27
C VAL A 46 -0.57 16.94 2.65
N TYR A 47 -1.62 16.27 2.16
CA TYR A 47 -1.83 14.87 2.52
C TYR A 47 -0.70 13.98 1.96
N CYS A 48 -0.23 14.22 0.73
CA CYS A 48 0.87 13.45 0.13
C CYS A 48 2.13 13.53 1.00
N THR A 49 2.45 14.73 1.51
CA THR A 49 3.56 14.92 2.44
C THR A 49 3.33 14.18 3.75
N VAL A 50 2.14 14.27 4.35
CA VAL A 50 1.82 13.57 5.62
C VAL A 50 1.90 12.05 5.47
N ILE A 51 1.35 11.48 4.39
CA ILE A 51 1.43 10.04 4.14
C ILE A 51 2.89 9.61 3.99
N SER A 52 3.65 10.31 3.14
CA SER A 52 5.01 9.90 2.80
C SER A 52 6.03 10.14 3.92
N ALA A 53 5.88 11.21 4.70
CA ALA A 53 6.83 11.59 5.74
C ALA A 53 6.50 11.02 7.13
N VAL A 54 5.23 10.72 7.41
CA VAL A 54 4.79 10.31 8.75
C VAL A 54 4.13 8.94 8.72
N VAL A 55 3.02 8.78 7.99
CA VAL A 55 2.20 7.55 8.07
C VAL A 55 2.98 6.34 7.56
N TYR A 56 3.53 6.44 6.35
CA TYR A 56 4.22 5.33 5.68
C TYR A 56 5.48 4.86 6.44
N PRO A 57 6.39 5.75 6.91
CA PRO A 57 7.53 5.32 7.73
C PRO A 57 7.13 4.63 9.04
N ILE A 58 6.02 5.05 9.67
CA ILE A 58 5.55 4.44 10.92
C ILE A 58 5.03 3.02 10.68
N ILE A 59 4.12 2.84 9.72
CA ILE A 59 3.50 1.53 9.47
C ILE A 59 4.52 0.52 8.94
N THR A 60 5.41 0.94 8.04
CA THR A 60 6.48 0.08 7.52
C THR A 60 7.48 -0.28 8.60
N HIS A 61 7.75 0.62 9.56
CA HIS A 61 8.54 0.26 10.72
C HIS A 61 7.84 -0.78 11.61
N TRP A 62 6.52 -0.73 11.75
CA TRP A 62 5.80 -1.74 12.53
C TRP A 62 5.78 -3.11 11.86
N GLY A 63 5.54 -3.15 10.54
CA GLY A 63 5.30 -4.36 9.77
C GLY A 63 6.51 -5.01 9.09
N TRP A 64 7.51 -4.23 8.70
CA TRP A 64 8.64 -4.72 7.88
C TRP A 64 10.01 -4.53 8.54
N HIS A 65 10.12 -3.67 9.54
CA HIS A 65 11.38 -3.54 10.25
C HIS A 65 11.54 -4.72 11.23
N PRO A 66 12.74 -5.31 11.38
CA PRO A 66 12.95 -6.44 12.30
C PRO A 66 12.59 -6.14 13.76
N ASN A 67 12.77 -4.88 14.19
CA ASN A 67 12.38 -4.40 15.53
C ASN A 67 10.94 -3.85 15.59
N GLY A 68 10.18 -3.99 14.51
CA GLY A 68 8.78 -3.60 14.46
C GLY A 68 7.93 -4.57 15.27
N TRP A 69 6.96 -4.06 16.03
CA TRP A 69 6.16 -4.91 16.92
C TRP A 69 5.29 -5.92 16.14
N MET A 70 4.81 -5.57 14.94
CA MET A 70 4.03 -6.51 14.12
C MET A 70 4.94 -7.58 13.50
N ALA A 71 6.13 -7.18 13.06
CA ALA A 71 7.15 -8.09 12.54
C ALA A 71 7.70 -9.04 13.63
N ALA A 72 7.94 -8.53 14.84
CA ALA A 72 8.34 -9.32 16.00
C ALA A 72 7.24 -10.31 16.42
N GLY A 73 5.98 -9.95 16.19
CA GLY A 73 4.84 -10.81 16.45
C GLY A 73 4.49 -10.92 17.93
N ILE A 74 3.50 -11.76 18.21
CA ILE A 74 2.94 -11.98 19.54
C ILE A 74 2.99 -13.48 19.83
N ALA A 75 3.37 -13.86 21.04
CA ALA A 75 3.29 -15.24 21.50
C ALA A 75 1.82 -15.60 21.77
N VAL A 76 1.31 -16.64 21.10
CA VAL A 76 -0.05 -17.13 21.26
C VAL A 76 0.03 -18.63 21.55
N GLY A 77 -0.14 -19.01 22.82
CA GLY A 77 0.03 -20.39 23.28
C GLY A 77 1.48 -20.86 23.14
N GLU A 78 1.69 -22.03 22.54
CA GLU A 78 3.02 -22.58 22.22
C GLU A 78 3.63 -22.01 20.91
N GLY A 79 2.89 -21.16 20.19
CA GLY A 79 3.31 -20.60 18.90
C GLY A 79 3.69 -19.13 18.97
N GLN A 80 4.48 -18.69 17.99
CA GLN A 80 4.71 -17.27 17.69
C GLN A 80 3.95 -16.91 16.41
N THR A 81 3.12 -15.87 16.48
CA THR A 81 2.39 -15.35 15.33
C THR A 81 2.96 -13.99 14.97
N SER A 82 3.54 -13.86 13.77
CA SER A 82 4.05 -12.59 13.26
C SER A 82 3.28 -12.12 12.02
N TYR A 83 3.30 -10.81 11.81
CA TYR A 83 2.74 -10.19 10.62
C TYR A 83 3.62 -10.50 9.41
N GLN A 84 2.97 -10.92 8.31
CA GLN A 84 3.64 -11.27 7.06
C GLN A 84 2.97 -10.48 5.93
N ASP A 85 3.75 -9.62 5.28
CA ASP A 85 3.31 -8.85 4.12
C ASP A 85 4.47 -8.78 3.14
N PHE A 86 4.38 -9.55 2.07
CA PHE A 86 5.51 -9.75 1.16
C PHE A 86 5.83 -8.48 0.35
N ALA A 87 4.80 -7.87 -0.23
CA ALA A 87 4.97 -6.77 -1.17
C ALA A 87 4.07 -5.56 -0.88
N GLY A 88 3.37 -5.48 0.26
CA GLY A 88 2.66 -4.25 0.66
C GLY A 88 1.15 -4.32 0.52
N SER A 89 0.57 -5.51 0.56
CA SER A 89 -0.88 -5.70 0.63
C SER A 89 -1.52 -4.92 1.79
N GLY A 90 -0.88 -4.92 2.97
CA GLY A 90 -1.32 -4.14 4.12
C GLY A 90 -0.67 -2.76 4.17
N MET A 91 0.66 -2.71 4.10
CA MET A 91 1.43 -1.48 4.33
C MET A 91 1.25 -0.43 3.23
N VAL A 92 0.92 -0.85 2.00
CA VAL A 92 0.70 0.06 0.85
C VAL A 92 -0.79 0.12 0.52
N HIS A 93 -1.39 -1.03 0.15
CA HIS A 93 -2.73 -1.05 -0.43
C HIS A 93 -3.84 -0.86 0.60
N LEU A 94 -3.81 -1.58 1.73
CA LEU A 94 -4.80 -1.39 2.80
C LEU A 94 -4.64 -0.02 3.46
N CYS A 95 -3.41 0.45 3.70
CA CYS A 95 -3.15 1.80 4.20
C CYS A 95 -3.73 2.86 3.26
N GLY A 96 -3.35 2.84 1.98
CA GLY A 96 -3.88 3.77 0.98
C GLY A 96 -5.40 3.68 0.86
N GLY A 97 -5.95 2.47 0.81
CA GLY A 97 -7.40 2.24 0.69
C GLY A 97 -8.22 2.70 1.90
N THR A 98 -7.72 2.51 3.12
CA THR A 98 -8.38 3.00 4.34
C THR A 98 -8.36 4.52 4.41
N ILE A 99 -7.22 5.15 4.08
CA ILE A 99 -7.14 6.62 4.00
C ILE A 99 -8.07 7.14 2.92
N SER A 100 -8.10 6.52 1.73
CA SER A 100 -9.02 6.85 0.64
C SER A 100 -10.49 6.79 1.08
N PHE A 101 -10.86 5.76 1.83
CA PHE A 101 -12.21 5.59 2.35
C PHE A 101 -12.61 6.76 3.26
N PHE A 102 -11.78 7.07 4.26
CA PHE A 102 -12.06 8.20 5.16
C PHE A 102 -12.01 9.55 4.43
N ALA A 103 -11.08 9.74 3.50
CA ALA A 103 -10.98 10.96 2.70
C ALA A 103 -12.24 11.17 1.83
N ALA A 104 -12.71 10.13 1.15
CA ALA A 104 -13.94 10.18 0.37
C ALA A 104 -15.17 10.42 1.25
N TYR A 105 -15.21 9.83 2.46
CA TYR A 105 -16.28 10.06 3.44
C TYR A 105 -16.33 11.52 3.90
N MET A 106 -15.19 12.12 4.25
CA MET A 106 -15.11 13.51 4.73
C MET A 106 -15.41 14.55 3.64
N ILE A 107 -14.95 14.32 2.41
CA ILE A 107 -15.20 15.24 1.27
C ILE A 107 -16.66 15.13 0.80
N GLY A 108 -17.30 13.97 1.02
CA GLY A 108 -18.68 13.73 0.61
C GLY A 108 -18.81 13.19 -0.81
N ALA A 109 -20.04 13.05 -1.31
CA ALA A 109 -20.32 12.47 -2.63
C ALA A 109 -20.01 13.44 -3.78
N ARG A 110 -19.78 12.90 -4.99
CA ARG A 110 -19.68 13.72 -6.20
C ARG A 110 -21.07 14.28 -6.51
N ILE A 111 -21.11 15.50 -7.04
CA ILE A 111 -22.36 16.15 -7.45
C ILE A 111 -23.04 15.25 -8.49
N GLY A 112 -24.32 14.95 -8.29
CA GLY A 112 -25.10 14.08 -9.16
C GLY A 112 -24.80 12.58 -9.03
N ARG A 113 -23.95 12.13 -8.08
CA ARG A 113 -23.67 10.70 -7.88
C ARG A 113 -24.82 9.94 -7.22
N PHE A 114 -25.43 10.55 -6.22
CA PHE A 114 -26.54 9.96 -5.48
C PHE A 114 -27.76 10.88 -5.64
N PRO A 115 -28.92 10.34 -6.06
CA PRO A 115 -30.14 11.11 -6.14
C PRO A 115 -30.68 11.40 -4.73
N GLU A 116 -31.63 12.33 -4.63
CA GLU A 116 -32.25 12.67 -3.35
C GLU A 116 -32.94 11.45 -2.71
N LYS A 117 -33.08 11.48 -1.38
CA LYS A 117 -33.44 10.33 -0.54
C LYS A 117 -34.79 9.67 -0.91
N ASP A 118 -35.65 10.40 -1.61
CA ASP A 118 -36.99 9.98 -2.02
C ASP A 118 -37.11 9.75 -3.54
N ALA A 119 -36.01 9.82 -4.29
CA ALA A 119 -36.00 9.54 -5.72
C ALA A 119 -35.95 8.02 -5.98
N GLU A 120 -36.89 7.52 -6.80
CA GLU A 120 -36.92 6.13 -7.28
C GLU A 120 -35.72 5.75 -8.16
N GLU A 121 -34.89 6.73 -8.57
CA GLU A 121 -33.77 6.49 -9.47
C GLU A 121 -32.60 5.77 -8.79
N THR A 122 -32.11 4.73 -9.46
CA THR A 122 -30.83 4.10 -9.15
C THR A 122 -29.69 5.10 -9.37
N SER A 123 -28.72 5.14 -8.46
CA SER A 123 -27.57 6.07 -8.52
C SER A 123 -26.90 6.08 -9.91
N PRO A 124 -26.95 7.20 -10.65
CA PRO A 124 -26.48 7.23 -12.03
C PRO A 124 -24.98 6.94 -12.10
N GLU A 125 -24.59 6.16 -13.09
CA GLU A 125 -23.19 5.83 -13.34
C GLU A 125 -22.48 7.05 -13.94
N ILE A 126 -21.40 7.50 -13.29
CA ILE A 126 -20.54 8.55 -13.84
C ILE A 126 -19.64 7.89 -14.87
N GLN A 127 -19.91 8.12 -16.16
CA GLN A 127 -19.16 7.51 -17.25
C GLN A 127 -17.70 7.96 -17.26
N GLY A 128 -16.80 7.03 -17.59
CA GLY A 128 -15.39 7.32 -17.78
C GLY A 128 -15.16 8.21 -19.00
N HIS A 129 -14.26 9.18 -18.89
CA HIS A 129 -13.95 10.14 -19.95
C HIS A 129 -13.18 9.52 -21.14
N SER A 130 -12.46 8.41 -20.93
CA SER A 130 -11.72 7.71 -21.99
C SER A 130 -11.36 6.27 -21.63
N VAL A 131 -11.93 5.32 -22.36
CA VAL A 131 -11.61 3.89 -22.23
C VAL A 131 -10.17 3.57 -22.63
N PRO A 132 -9.61 4.12 -23.74
CA PRO A 132 -8.21 3.87 -24.10
C PRO A 132 -7.20 4.30 -23.03
N PHE A 133 -7.42 5.45 -22.37
CA PHE A 133 -6.52 5.91 -21.30
C PHE A 133 -6.64 5.04 -20.05
N ALA A 134 -7.84 4.60 -19.70
CA ALA A 134 -8.04 3.65 -18.60
C ALA A 134 -7.35 2.31 -18.87
N ALA A 135 -7.46 1.79 -20.10
CA ALA A 135 -6.79 0.55 -20.51
C ALA A 135 -5.26 0.67 -20.50
N LEU A 136 -4.72 1.78 -21.02
CA LEU A 136 -3.29 2.07 -20.98
C LEU A 136 -2.77 2.16 -19.54
N GLY A 137 -3.48 2.87 -18.66
CA GLY A 137 -3.16 2.94 -17.23
C GLY A 137 -3.19 1.56 -16.57
N GLY A 138 -4.21 0.74 -16.86
CA GLY A 138 -4.30 -0.64 -16.39
C GLY A 138 -3.14 -1.51 -16.86
N PHE A 139 -2.69 -1.37 -18.11
CA PHE A 139 -1.52 -2.09 -18.63
C PHE A 139 -0.22 -1.67 -17.94
N ILE A 140 -0.01 -0.36 -17.73
CA ILE A 140 1.15 0.17 -17.00
C ILE A 140 1.13 -0.34 -15.55
N LEU A 141 -0.03 -0.32 -14.89
CA LEU A 141 -0.18 -0.86 -13.54
C LEU A 141 0.13 -2.36 -13.49
N MET A 142 -0.36 -3.15 -14.45
CA MET A 142 -0.08 -4.59 -14.52
C MET A 142 1.42 -4.87 -14.63
N PHE A 143 2.12 -4.15 -15.52
CA PHE A 143 3.57 -4.27 -15.67
C PHE A 143 4.31 -3.79 -14.41
N GLY A 144 3.89 -2.66 -13.86
CA GLY A 144 4.44 -2.12 -12.61
C GLY A 144 4.25 -3.08 -11.43
N PHE A 145 3.12 -3.77 -11.35
CA PHE A 145 2.83 -4.75 -10.30
C PHE A 145 3.77 -5.96 -10.36
N LEU A 146 4.23 -6.36 -11.55
CA LEU A 146 5.24 -7.41 -11.69
C LEU A 146 6.57 -6.97 -11.07
N ALA A 147 7.01 -5.73 -11.34
CA ALA A 147 8.21 -5.16 -10.74
C ALA A 147 8.06 -4.95 -9.22
N PHE A 148 6.88 -4.55 -8.76
CA PHE A 148 6.56 -4.34 -7.34
C PHE A 148 6.74 -5.63 -6.52
N ASN A 149 6.17 -6.74 -7.01
CA ASN A 149 6.27 -8.03 -6.34
C ASN A 149 7.65 -8.67 -6.52
N GLY A 150 8.19 -8.68 -7.74
CA GLY A 150 9.50 -9.27 -8.02
C GLY A 150 10.62 -8.56 -7.24
N GLY A 151 10.62 -7.23 -7.24
CA GLY A 151 11.60 -6.41 -6.54
C GLY A 151 11.54 -6.52 -5.01
N SER A 152 10.40 -6.90 -4.43
CA SER A 152 10.26 -7.10 -2.98
C SER A 152 11.10 -8.27 -2.46
N THR A 153 11.52 -9.18 -3.34
CA THR A 153 12.47 -10.25 -3.02
C THR A 153 13.88 -9.71 -2.73
N ALA A 154 14.25 -8.57 -3.34
CA ALA A 154 15.58 -7.97 -3.28
C ALA A 154 16.76 -8.92 -3.65
N ASP A 155 16.47 -9.97 -4.44
CA ASP A 155 17.42 -10.98 -4.91
C ASP A 155 17.06 -11.43 -6.34
N ILE A 156 18.07 -11.84 -7.11
CA ILE A 156 17.96 -12.27 -8.52
C ILE A 156 18.15 -13.79 -8.67
N SER A 157 18.78 -14.49 -7.71
CA SER A 157 19.14 -15.91 -7.91
C SER A 157 19.10 -16.77 -6.65
N SER A 158 17.93 -17.33 -6.33
CA SER A 158 17.83 -18.54 -5.50
C SER A 158 16.65 -19.42 -5.92
N HIS A 159 16.82 -20.74 -5.77
CA HIS A 159 15.95 -21.78 -6.35
C HIS A 159 14.52 -21.79 -5.76
N ASP A 160 14.31 -21.17 -4.59
CA ASP A 160 13.02 -21.13 -3.87
C ASP A 160 12.20 -19.84 -4.10
N ILE A 161 12.73 -18.84 -4.81
CA ILE A 161 12.05 -17.54 -5.03
C ILE A 161 10.71 -17.70 -5.75
N GLY A 162 10.61 -18.65 -6.69
CA GLY A 162 9.39 -18.87 -7.48
C GLY A 162 8.18 -19.28 -6.62
N LYS A 163 8.41 -20.01 -5.53
CA LYS A 163 7.35 -20.39 -4.57
C LYS A 163 7.00 -19.24 -3.64
N THR A 164 7.99 -18.47 -3.18
CA THR A 164 7.79 -17.29 -2.33
C THR A 164 6.97 -16.20 -3.02
N ILE A 165 7.25 -15.92 -4.31
CA ILE A 165 6.48 -14.95 -5.11
C ILE A 165 5.03 -15.44 -5.33
N ALA A 166 4.82 -16.76 -5.49
CA ALA A 166 3.50 -17.34 -5.65
C ALA A 166 2.67 -17.31 -4.35
N LEU A 167 3.31 -17.53 -3.20
CA LEU A 167 2.68 -17.49 -1.87
C LEU A 167 2.48 -16.07 -1.34
N GLY A 168 3.34 -15.12 -1.72
CA GLY A 168 3.31 -13.72 -1.26
C GLY A 168 2.10 -12.90 -1.70
N LYS A 169 1.17 -13.48 -2.49
CA LYS A 169 -0.09 -12.84 -2.89
C LYS A 169 -1.19 -12.95 -1.84
N THR A 170 -1.06 -13.81 -0.82
CA THR A 170 -2.16 -14.10 0.11
C THR A 170 -1.78 -13.71 1.54
N PHE A 171 -2.50 -12.73 2.06
CA PHE A 171 -2.48 -12.30 3.46
C PHE A 171 -2.98 -13.44 4.36
N ILE A 172 -2.10 -14.14 5.07
CA ILE A 172 -2.46 -15.06 6.15
C ILE A 172 -1.36 -15.02 7.21
N LEU A 173 -1.75 -14.72 8.46
CA LEU A 173 -0.93 -14.90 9.67
C LEU A 173 -0.26 -16.29 9.61
N SER A 174 1.06 -16.34 9.47
CA SER A 174 1.76 -17.62 9.50
C SER A 174 1.89 -18.05 10.95
N PHE A 175 1.15 -19.09 11.34
CA PHE A 175 1.39 -19.80 12.59
C PHE A 175 2.61 -20.68 12.40
N LYS A 176 3.72 -20.32 13.04
CA LYS A 176 4.88 -21.22 13.12
C LYS A 176 4.54 -22.31 14.13
N LEU A 177 4.00 -23.43 13.65
CA LEU A 177 3.89 -24.64 14.46
C LEU A 177 5.31 -25.18 14.71
N PRO A 178 5.64 -25.62 15.93
CA PRO A 178 7.00 -25.89 16.38
C PRO A 178 7.74 -27.06 15.69
N ASN A 179 7.22 -27.65 14.59
CA ASN A 179 7.78 -28.89 14.03
C ASN A 179 7.92 -28.97 12.50
N TYR A 180 7.85 -27.88 11.74
CA TYR A 180 8.20 -27.92 10.32
C TYR A 180 9.23 -26.86 9.92
N VAL A 181 10.42 -27.37 9.61
CA VAL A 181 11.48 -26.68 8.88
C VAL A 181 11.04 -26.61 7.42
N ILE A 182 10.88 -25.40 6.91
CA ILE A 182 11.02 -25.07 5.49
C ILE A 182 12.07 -23.98 5.40
#